data_AF-H2YGP7-F1
#
_entry.id   AF-H2YGP7-F1
#
_cell.length_a   1.000
_cell.length_b   1.000
_cell.length_c   1.000
_cell.angle_alpha   90.00
_cell.angle_beta   90.00
_cell.angle_gamma   90.00
#
_symmetry.space_group_name_H-M   'P 1'
#
loop_
_entity.id
_entity.type
_entity.pdbx_description
1 polymer ?
#
loop_
_entity_poly.entity_id
_entity_poly.type
_entity_poly.pdbx_seq_one_letter_code
_entity_poly.pdbx_strand_id
1 'polypeptide(L)'
;MKVLLLFFCCVIIVRASVVRRFEKPGESPNELLKKKIGLLFLRKILGQGDILRPEQRNELDRLVEQSGLTCKLCAAGVDVIQKVLHSNTGDDIISAVAVEVCKVAKIETDRVCELAVDEFKTEVFYILFNLKPDEMCYWLLKDKCEKPTGFLPDWTIELPPTPEPPYQPQMNSQPRGIPRTDSPTLQFLFFTDMHMDVRYMPGSSATCGEPLCCRDNDPIPQHAEDAAGKWGDYRNCDMPRNTVESMMSQVSQNEKIDFIIFTGDIPAHNVWNQTSDDQIDKLQRWTD
;
A
#
# COMPACT_ATOMS: atom_id res chain seq x y z
N MET A 1 0.77 -1.11 0.46
CA MET A 1 0.45 -2.49 0.00
C MET A 1 -0.80 -2.55 -0.91
N LYS A 2 -1.91 -1.87 -0.58
CA LYS A 2 -3.11 -1.79 -1.46
C LYS A 2 -2.84 -1.13 -2.83
N VAL A 3 -1.99 -0.10 -2.88
CA VAL A 3 -1.63 0.60 -4.14
C VAL A 3 -0.77 -0.25 -5.09
N LEU A 4 0.14 -1.07 -4.56
CA LEU A 4 0.84 -2.05 -5.40
C LEU A 4 -0.13 -3.12 -5.91
N LEU A 5 -1.05 -3.59 -5.05
CA LEU A 5 -2.13 -4.50 -5.46
C LEU A 5 -3.04 -3.91 -6.55
N LEU A 6 -3.24 -2.58 -6.58
CA LEU A 6 -4.00 -1.87 -7.62
C LEU A 6 -3.32 -1.97 -8.99
N PHE A 7 -2.01 -1.74 -9.06
CA PHE A 7 -1.24 -1.89 -10.30
C PHE A 7 -1.12 -3.36 -10.75
N PHE A 8 -1.02 -4.30 -9.81
CA PHE A 8 -0.91 -5.73 -10.15
C PHE A 8 -2.24 -6.44 -10.40
N CYS A 9 -3.36 -5.90 -9.91
CA CYS A 9 -4.69 -6.34 -10.35
C CYS A 9 -4.91 -6.10 -11.85
N CYS A 10 -4.18 -5.21 -12.52
CA CYS A 10 -4.18 -5.13 -13.99
C CYS A 10 -3.77 -6.44 -14.68
N VAL A 11 -2.94 -7.29 -14.05
CA VAL A 11 -2.44 -8.55 -14.65
C VAL A 11 -3.36 -9.73 -14.35
N ILE A 12 -4.12 -9.66 -13.25
CA ILE A 12 -4.91 -10.81 -12.75
C ILE A 12 -6.42 -10.53 -12.76
N ILE A 13 -6.87 -9.28 -12.90
CA ILE A 13 -8.29 -8.89 -12.87
C ILE A 13 -8.58 -7.96 -14.04
N VAL A 14 -8.74 -8.55 -15.22
CA VAL A 14 -9.60 -7.94 -16.25
C VAL A 14 -10.98 -8.55 -16.04
N ARG A 15 -11.92 -7.81 -15.45
CA ARG A 15 -13.35 -8.14 -15.56
C ARG A 15 -13.98 -7.28 -16.66
N ALA A 16 -14.18 -7.97 -17.78
CA ALA A 16 -15.07 -7.74 -18.92
C ALA A 16 -15.65 -6.33 -19.20
N SER A 17 -15.20 -5.73 -20.30
CA SER A 17 -16.08 -4.98 -21.23
C SER A 17 -15.71 -5.14 -22.72
N VAL A 18 -14.77 -6.02 -23.11
CA VAL A 18 -14.27 -6.09 -24.49
C VAL A 18 -14.40 -7.48 -25.10
N VAL A 19 -15.62 -8.03 -25.21
CA VAL A 19 -15.87 -9.20 -26.10
C VAL A 19 -17.27 -9.10 -26.73
N ARG A 20 -17.51 -8.07 -27.54
CA ARG A 20 -18.61 -8.08 -28.53
C ARG A 20 -18.08 -7.68 -29.89
N ARG A 21 -17.10 -8.43 -30.44
CA ARG A 21 -16.69 -8.22 -31.84
C ARG A 21 -15.86 -9.32 -32.49
N PHE A 22 -16.05 -10.60 -32.18
CA PHE A 22 -15.36 -11.66 -32.95
C PHE A 22 -16.19 -12.93 -33.11
N GLU A 23 -17.15 -12.90 -34.03
CA GLU A 23 -17.62 -14.11 -34.69
C GLU A 23 -17.69 -13.88 -36.21
N LYS A 24 -16.87 -14.62 -36.96
CA LYS A 24 -17.09 -14.90 -38.38
C LYS A 24 -17.07 -16.43 -38.56
N PRO A 25 -18.00 -17.03 -39.32
CA PRO A 25 -18.10 -18.47 -39.48
C PRO A 25 -17.21 -19.00 -40.61
N GLY A 26 -16.53 -20.14 -40.39
CA GLY A 26 -15.93 -20.97 -41.45
C GLY A 26 -14.52 -21.55 -41.23
N GLU A 27 -14.21 -22.20 -40.10
CA GLU A 27 -12.85 -22.77 -39.85
C GLU A 27 -12.86 -24.20 -39.28
N SER A 28 -11.74 -24.91 -39.50
CA SER A 28 -11.57 -26.36 -39.34
C SER A 28 -11.64 -26.88 -37.88
N PRO A 29 -11.91 -28.19 -37.66
CA PRO A 29 -12.14 -28.77 -36.33
C PRO A 29 -10.99 -28.59 -35.32
N ASN A 30 -9.74 -28.49 -35.79
CA ASN A 30 -8.57 -28.36 -34.92
C ASN A 30 -8.36 -26.90 -34.44
N GLU A 31 -8.80 -25.91 -35.22
CA GLU A 31 -8.82 -24.49 -34.81
C GLU A 31 -10.02 -24.18 -33.90
N LEU A 32 -11.13 -24.89 -34.08
CA LEU A 32 -12.27 -24.83 -33.15
C LEU A 32 -11.92 -25.33 -31.74
N LEU A 33 -11.07 -26.36 -31.64
CA LEU A 33 -10.61 -26.89 -30.36
C LEU A 33 -9.67 -25.93 -29.63
N LYS A 34 -8.73 -25.31 -30.35
CA LYS A 34 -7.83 -24.28 -29.79
C LYS A 34 -8.59 -23.01 -29.39
N LYS A 35 -9.57 -22.56 -30.19
CA LYS A 35 -10.48 -21.46 -29.82
C LYS A 35 -11.33 -21.80 -28.61
N LYS A 36 -11.84 -23.04 -28.48
CA LYS A 36 -12.59 -23.47 -27.28
C LYS A 36 -11.73 -23.46 -26.02
N ILE A 37 -10.49 -23.92 -26.10
CA ILE A 37 -9.54 -23.87 -24.98
C ILE A 37 -9.18 -22.42 -24.64
N GLY A 38 -8.90 -21.59 -25.64
CA GLY A 38 -8.65 -20.15 -25.47
C GLY A 38 -9.84 -19.40 -24.87
N LEU A 39 -11.07 -19.73 -25.27
CA LEU A 39 -12.31 -19.14 -24.76
C LEU A 39 -12.61 -19.60 -23.32
N LEU A 40 -12.30 -20.86 -22.98
CA LEU A 40 -12.41 -21.38 -21.62
C LEU A 40 -11.38 -20.73 -20.68
N PHE A 41 -10.16 -20.49 -21.18
CA PHE A 41 -9.11 -19.78 -20.46
C PHE A 41 -9.45 -18.30 -20.25
N LEU A 42 -9.97 -17.62 -21.29
CA LEU A 42 -10.49 -16.25 -21.18
C LEU A 42 -11.66 -16.19 -20.18
N ARG A 43 -12.61 -17.13 -20.23
CA ARG A 43 -13.74 -17.19 -19.28
C ARG A 43 -13.29 -17.41 -17.83
N LYS A 44 -12.20 -18.14 -17.60
CA LYS A 44 -11.57 -18.33 -16.28
C LYS A 44 -10.91 -17.06 -15.77
N ILE A 45 -10.20 -16.32 -16.63
CA ILE A 45 -9.60 -15.01 -16.30
C ILE A 45 -10.67 -13.94 -16.06
N LEU A 46 -11.74 -13.94 -16.86
CA LEU A 46 -12.83 -12.95 -16.80
C LEU A 46 -13.87 -13.26 -15.72
N GLY A 47 -13.73 -14.37 -14.97
CA GLY A 47 -14.64 -14.77 -13.90
C GLY A 47 -16.10 -14.97 -14.35
N GLN A 48 -16.32 -15.39 -15.60
CA GLN A 48 -17.62 -15.70 -16.18
C GLN A 48 -17.64 -17.15 -16.66
N GLY A 49 -17.99 -18.08 -15.76
CA GLY A 49 -18.22 -19.47 -16.13
C GLY A 49 -18.27 -20.43 -14.94
N ASP A 50 -19.40 -20.48 -14.23
CA ASP A 50 -19.70 -21.58 -13.31
C ASP A 50 -20.11 -22.82 -14.12
N ILE A 51 -19.14 -23.71 -14.40
CA ILE A 51 -19.39 -25.08 -14.90
C ILE A 51 -18.80 -26.14 -13.96
N LEU A 52 -17.85 -25.78 -13.09
CA LEU A 52 -17.22 -26.72 -12.17
C LEU A 52 -17.82 -26.60 -10.76
N ARG A 53 -18.14 -27.75 -10.16
CA ARG A 53 -18.48 -27.84 -8.74
C ARG A 53 -17.33 -27.26 -7.90
N PRO A 54 -17.58 -26.55 -6.79
CA PRO A 54 -16.54 -25.91 -5.97
C PRO A 54 -15.35 -26.82 -5.61
N GLU A 55 -15.60 -28.11 -5.39
CA GLU A 55 -14.58 -29.12 -5.09
C GLU A 55 -13.60 -29.35 -6.25
N GLN A 56 -14.10 -29.40 -7.49
CA GLN A 56 -13.27 -29.60 -8.69
C GLN A 56 -12.46 -28.35 -9.07
N ARG A 57 -12.92 -27.16 -8.67
CA ARG A 57 -12.15 -25.91 -8.79
C ARG A 57 -10.90 -25.97 -7.91
N ASN A 58 -11.08 -26.35 -6.65
CA ASN A 58 -9.96 -26.45 -5.71
C ASN A 58 -8.92 -27.47 -6.14
N GLU A 59 -9.35 -28.57 -6.75
CA GLU A 59 -8.45 -29.61 -7.26
C GLU A 59 -7.71 -29.17 -8.54
N LEU A 60 -8.41 -28.52 -9.49
CA LEU A 60 -7.79 -27.96 -10.69
C LEU A 60 -6.81 -26.83 -10.37
N ASP A 61 -7.16 -25.95 -9.43
CA ASP A 61 -6.30 -24.84 -9.03
C ASP A 61 -5.04 -25.34 -8.30
N ARG A 62 -5.17 -26.38 -7.46
CA ARG A 62 -4.02 -27.09 -6.88
C ARG A 62 -3.13 -27.75 -7.94
N LEU A 63 -3.72 -28.36 -8.97
CA LEU A 63 -2.96 -28.98 -10.08
C LEU A 63 -2.24 -27.93 -10.93
N VAL A 64 -2.88 -26.78 -11.18
CA VAL A 64 -2.26 -25.65 -11.90
C VAL A 64 -1.12 -25.03 -11.09
N GLU A 65 -1.30 -24.88 -9.78
CA GLU A 65 -0.25 -24.44 -8.85
C GLU A 65 0.94 -25.42 -8.80
N GLN A 66 0.67 -26.72 -8.68
CA GLN A 66 1.72 -27.76 -8.67
C GLN A 66 2.46 -27.92 -10.01
N SER A 67 1.84 -27.52 -11.13
CA SER A 67 2.45 -27.61 -12.46
C SER A 67 3.45 -26.49 -12.79
N GLY A 68 3.59 -25.49 -11.93
CA GLY A 68 4.40 -24.29 -12.19
C GLY A 68 3.86 -23.40 -13.32
N LEU A 69 2.68 -23.73 -13.86
CA LEU A 69 2.04 -22.98 -14.95
C LEU A 69 1.64 -21.57 -14.52
N THR A 70 1.23 -21.40 -13.26
CA THR A 70 0.93 -20.09 -12.66
C THR A 70 2.11 -19.12 -12.78
N CYS A 71 3.33 -19.58 -12.48
CA CYS A 71 4.53 -18.74 -12.53
C CYS A 71 4.93 -18.39 -13.96
N LYS A 72 4.82 -19.34 -14.90
CA LYS A 72 5.09 -19.07 -16.32
C LYS A 72 4.10 -18.08 -16.92
N LEU A 73 2.82 -18.20 -16.58
CA LEU A 73 1.78 -17.26 -17.01
C LEU A 73 1.99 -15.87 -16.41
N CYS A 74 2.36 -15.80 -15.14
CA CYS A 74 2.71 -14.54 -14.50
C CYS A 74 3.90 -13.89 -15.20
N ALA A 75 4.99 -14.63 -15.43
CA ALA A 75 6.21 -14.08 -16.05
C ALA A 75 5.93 -13.58 -17.47
N ALA A 76 5.13 -14.31 -18.25
CA ALA A 76 4.69 -13.88 -19.57
C ALA A 76 3.81 -12.61 -19.50
N GLY A 77 2.92 -12.51 -18.51
CA GLY A 77 2.10 -11.31 -18.28
C GLY A 77 2.95 -10.08 -17.93
N VAL A 78 3.91 -10.25 -17.01
CA VAL A 78 4.84 -9.18 -16.62
C VAL A 78 5.69 -8.73 -17.81
N ASP A 79 6.22 -9.65 -18.62
CA ASP A 79 6.99 -9.32 -19.83
C ASP A 79 6.16 -8.52 -20.85
N VAL A 80 4.88 -8.86 -21.05
CA VAL A 80 3.97 -8.08 -21.91
C VAL A 80 3.78 -6.66 -21.36
N ILE A 81 3.57 -6.51 -20.05
CA ILE A 81 3.38 -5.21 -19.41
C ILE A 81 4.64 -4.35 -19.54
N GLN A 82 5.80 -4.92 -19.28
CA GLN A 82 7.09 -4.23 -19.46
C GLN A 82 7.25 -3.75 -20.91
N LYS A 83 6.91 -4.58 -21.90
CA LYS A 83 6.93 -4.18 -23.32
C LYS A 83 5.96 -3.06 -23.65
N VAL A 84 4.77 -3.03 -23.04
CA VAL A 84 3.81 -1.94 -23.21
C VAL A 84 4.34 -0.65 -22.58
N LEU A 85 4.89 -0.73 -21.36
CA LEU A 85 5.54 0.39 -20.69
C LEU A 85 6.70 0.99 -21.52
N HIS A 86 7.44 0.15 -22.26
CA HIS A 86 8.49 0.62 -23.18
C HIS A 86 7.99 1.40 -24.41
N SER A 87 6.68 1.48 -24.64
CA SER A 87 6.11 2.29 -25.72
C SER A 87 5.91 3.74 -25.28
N ASN A 88 5.91 4.68 -26.23
CA ASN A 88 5.75 6.12 -25.95
C ASN A 88 4.44 6.48 -25.23
N THR A 89 3.45 5.58 -25.21
CA THR A 89 2.15 5.78 -24.56
C THR A 89 1.87 4.70 -23.50
N GLY A 90 2.89 3.95 -23.10
CA GLY A 90 2.77 2.82 -22.19
C GLY A 90 2.23 3.23 -20.82
N ASP A 91 2.80 4.31 -20.28
CA ASP A 91 2.44 4.87 -18.98
C ASP A 91 0.96 5.30 -18.94
N ASP A 92 0.51 6.08 -19.92
CA ASP A 92 -0.88 6.55 -20.01
C ASP A 92 -1.87 5.38 -20.11
N ILE A 93 -1.56 4.37 -20.92
CA ILE A 93 -2.42 3.19 -21.10
C ILE A 93 -2.51 2.41 -19.78
N ILE A 94 -1.37 2.14 -19.14
CA ILE A 94 -1.33 1.31 -17.93
C ILE A 94 -1.94 2.03 -16.74
N SER A 95 -1.71 3.34 -16.60
CA SER A 95 -2.38 4.17 -15.61
C SER A 95 -3.90 4.17 -15.83
N ALA A 96 -4.38 4.35 -17.07
CA ALA A 96 -5.82 4.32 -17.35
C ALA A 96 -6.45 2.97 -16.99
N VAL A 97 -5.81 1.86 -17.34
CA VAL A 97 -6.29 0.52 -16.95
C VAL A 97 -6.27 0.35 -15.43
N ALA A 98 -5.25 0.82 -14.73
CA ALA A 98 -5.16 0.73 -13.27
C ALA A 98 -6.29 1.52 -12.58
N VAL A 99 -6.61 2.73 -13.06
CA VAL A 99 -7.73 3.54 -12.58
C VAL A 99 -9.05 2.81 -12.80
N GLU A 100 -9.30 2.28 -13.99
CA GLU A 100 -10.55 1.58 -14.29
C GLU A 100 -10.71 0.30 -13.47
N VAL A 101 -9.63 -0.47 -13.28
CA VAL A 101 -9.62 -1.64 -12.40
C VAL A 101 -9.97 -1.24 -10.96
N CYS A 102 -9.38 -0.15 -10.46
CA CYS A 102 -9.68 0.40 -9.13
C CYS A 102 -11.17 0.70 -8.94
N LYS A 103 -11.77 1.42 -9.90
CA LYS A 103 -13.17 1.84 -9.88
C LYS A 103 -14.13 0.65 -10.00
N VAL A 104 -13.90 -0.23 -10.97
CA VAL A 104 -14.77 -1.41 -11.22
C VAL A 104 -14.73 -2.39 -10.06
N ALA A 105 -13.56 -2.60 -9.46
CA ALA A 105 -13.40 -3.44 -8.28
C ALA A 105 -13.88 -2.76 -6.99
N LYS A 106 -14.26 -1.48 -7.03
CA LYS A 106 -14.68 -0.67 -5.88
C LYS A 106 -13.66 -0.72 -4.74
N ILE A 107 -12.38 -0.58 -5.10
CA ILE A 107 -11.28 -0.62 -4.13
C ILE A 107 -11.28 0.66 -3.29
N GLU A 108 -11.42 1.81 -3.94
CA GLU A 108 -11.60 3.13 -3.32
C GLU A 108 -12.59 3.97 -4.16
N THR A 109 -12.83 5.22 -3.76
CA THR A 109 -13.65 6.15 -4.56
C THR A 109 -12.99 6.51 -5.88
N ASP A 110 -13.78 6.91 -6.88
CA ASP A 110 -13.29 7.31 -8.20
C ASP A 110 -12.15 8.34 -8.12
N ARG A 111 -12.31 9.32 -7.21
CA ARG A 111 -11.33 10.37 -6.93
C ARG A 111 -10.02 9.80 -6.38
N VAL A 112 -10.09 8.93 -5.37
CA VAL A 112 -8.90 8.33 -4.77
C VAL A 112 -8.20 7.40 -5.76
N CYS A 113 -8.96 6.66 -6.57
CA CYS A 113 -8.42 5.80 -7.63
C CYS A 113 -7.60 6.60 -8.66
N GLU A 114 -8.13 7.74 -9.12
CA GLU A 114 -7.42 8.60 -10.08
C GLU A 114 -6.14 9.19 -9.48
N LEU A 115 -6.26 9.83 -8.30
CA LEU A 115 -5.16 10.51 -7.66
C LEU A 115 -4.06 9.54 -7.20
N ALA A 116 -4.43 8.38 -6.64
CA ALA A 116 -3.46 7.38 -6.20
C ALA A 116 -2.67 6.77 -7.36
N VAL A 117 -3.30 6.54 -8.51
CA VAL A 117 -2.56 6.06 -9.68
C VAL A 117 -1.61 7.15 -10.17
N ASP A 118 -2.05 8.40 -10.21
CA ASP A 118 -1.20 9.51 -10.65
C ASP A 118 0.01 9.73 -9.73
N GLU A 119 -0.21 9.67 -8.41
CA GLU A 119 0.80 9.84 -7.38
C GLU A 119 1.88 8.74 -7.41
N PHE A 120 1.49 7.48 -7.61
CA PHE A 120 2.41 6.34 -7.47
C PHE A 120 2.96 5.79 -8.79
N LYS A 121 2.44 6.21 -9.96
CA LYS A 121 2.79 5.58 -11.25
C LYS A 121 4.29 5.60 -11.52
N THR A 122 4.99 6.69 -11.22
CA THR A 122 6.41 6.85 -11.58
C THR A 122 7.29 5.80 -10.90
N GLU A 123 7.18 5.67 -9.58
CA GLU A 123 7.97 4.75 -8.76
C GLU A 123 7.56 3.31 -9.02
N VAL A 124 6.25 3.05 -9.17
CA VAL A 124 5.75 1.70 -9.46
C VAL A 124 6.22 1.25 -10.84
N PHE A 125 6.15 2.11 -11.86
CA PHE A 125 6.66 1.80 -13.19
C PHE A 125 8.16 1.58 -13.15
N TYR A 126 8.93 2.41 -12.43
CA TYR A 126 10.35 2.19 -12.25
C TYR A 126 10.66 0.80 -11.68
N ILE A 127 9.96 0.37 -10.62
CA ILE A 127 10.15 -0.97 -10.05
C ILE A 127 9.75 -2.06 -11.06
N LEU A 128 8.62 -1.89 -11.75
CA LEU A 128 8.17 -2.80 -12.80
C LEU A 128 9.18 -2.92 -13.95
N PHE A 129 9.85 -1.82 -14.33
CA PHE A 129 10.88 -1.82 -15.37
C PHE A 129 12.14 -2.57 -14.97
N ASN A 130 12.54 -2.47 -13.70
CA ASN A 130 13.86 -2.92 -13.27
C ASN A 130 13.89 -4.32 -12.66
N LEU A 131 12.73 -4.88 -12.31
CA LEU A 131 12.63 -6.25 -11.84
C LEU A 131 12.46 -7.24 -13.00
N LYS A 132 13.10 -8.40 -12.91
CA LYS A 132 12.84 -9.46 -13.88
C LYS A 132 11.44 -10.04 -13.69
N PRO A 133 10.81 -10.58 -14.75
CA PRO A 133 9.48 -11.18 -14.64
C PRO A 133 9.36 -12.28 -13.58
N ASP A 134 10.37 -13.13 -13.42
CA ASP A 134 10.40 -14.19 -12.41
C ASP A 134 10.59 -13.64 -10.98
N GLU A 135 11.42 -12.62 -10.80
CA GLU A 135 11.61 -11.87 -9.54
C GLU A 135 10.29 -11.22 -9.09
N MET A 136 9.60 -10.58 -10.04
CA MET A 136 8.29 -9.98 -9.83
C MET A 136 7.24 -11.03 -9.45
N CYS A 137 7.19 -12.14 -10.19
CA CYS A 137 6.21 -13.20 -9.94
C CYS A 137 6.45 -13.93 -8.63
N TYR A 138 7.70 -14.12 -8.23
CA TYR A 138 8.04 -14.59 -6.90
C TYR A 138 7.57 -13.61 -5.81
N TRP A 139 7.78 -12.30 -5.99
CA TRP A 139 7.30 -11.31 -5.04
C TRP A 139 5.76 -11.27 -4.92
N LEU A 140 5.04 -11.36 -6.05
CA LEU A 140 3.57 -11.31 -6.10
C LEU A 140 2.89 -12.58 -5.61
N LEU A 141 3.40 -13.73 -6.03
CA LEU A 141 2.79 -15.03 -5.79
C LEU A 141 3.42 -15.77 -4.60
N LYS A 142 4.48 -15.18 -4.01
CA LYS A 142 5.21 -15.68 -2.84
C LYS A 142 5.58 -17.15 -3.03
N ASP A 143 5.14 -18.00 -2.09
CA ASP A 143 5.47 -19.42 -2.01
C ASP A 143 4.93 -20.27 -3.17
N LYS A 144 4.19 -19.68 -4.12
CA LYS A 144 3.73 -20.36 -5.33
C LYS A 144 4.75 -20.40 -6.46
N CYS A 145 5.79 -19.55 -6.39
CA CYS A 145 6.89 -19.55 -7.36
C CYS A 145 8.22 -19.80 -6.65
N GLU A 146 9.16 -20.43 -7.34
CA GLU A 146 10.52 -20.59 -6.83
C GLU A 146 11.23 -19.23 -6.82
N LYS A 147 11.98 -18.95 -5.74
CA LYS A 147 12.78 -17.73 -5.60
C LYS A 147 13.92 -17.73 -6.63
N PRO A 148 14.02 -16.73 -7.52
CA PRO A 148 15.13 -16.66 -8.46
C PRO A 148 16.48 -16.53 -7.75
N THR A 149 17.51 -17.16 -8.31
CA THR A 149 18.86 -17.12 -7.76
C THR A 149 19.38 -15.68 -7.68
N GLY A 150 19.82 -15.27 -6.49
CA GLY A 150 20.36 -13.93 -6.25
C GLY A 150 19.31 -12.83 -6.06
N PHE A 151 18.02 -13.13 -6.15
CA PHE A 151 16.95 -12.20 -5.79
C PHE A 151 16.80 -12.13 -4.28
N LEU A 152 16.82 -10.93 -3.68
CA LEU A 152 16.72 -10.73 -2.22
C LEU A 152 17.65 -11.67 -1.43
N PRO A 153 18.98 -11.61 -1.64
CA PRO A 153 19.91 -12.52 -0.96
C PRO A 153 19.94 -12.25 0.55
N ASP A 154 20.15 -13.30 1.32
CA ASP A 154 20.44 -13.15 2.74
C ASP A 154 21.80 -12.43 2.89
N TRP A 155 21.86 -11.49 3.82
CA TRP A 155 23.06 -10.73 4.12
C TRP A 155 23.40 -10.87 5.60
N THR A 156 24.70 -10.82 5.90
CA THR A 156 25.23 -10.90 7.26
C THR A 156 26.08 -9.68 7.55
N ILE A 157 26.01 -9.17 8.78
CA ILE A 157 26.90 -8.13 9.26
C ILE A 157 28.01 -8.77 10.07
N GLU A 158 29.24 -8.52 9.64
CA GLU A 158 30.41 -8.89 10.40
C GLU A 158 30.54 -7.97 11.61
N LEU A 159 30.46 -8.56 12.80
CA LEU A 159 30.72 -7.84 14.04
C LEU A 159 32.23 -7.67 14.24
N PRO A 160 32.67 -6.62 14.94
CA PRO A 160 34.07 -6.46 15.31
C PRO A 160 34.60 -7.72 16.02
N PRO A 161 35.89 -8.09 15.84
CA PRO A 161 36.48 -9.27 16.47
C PRO A 161 36.63 -9.13 17.99
N THR A 162 36.24 -7.99 18.56
CA THR A 162 36.24 -7.73 19.99
C THR A 162 35.36 -8.77 20.70
N PRO A 163 35.92 -9.56 21.65
CA PRO A 163 35.13 -10.54 22.38
C PRO A 163 33.96 -9.88 23.10
N GLU A 164 32.79 -10.49 23.04
CA GLU A 164 31.64 -10.05 23.83
C GLU A 164 32.03 -10.05 25.32
N PRO A 165 31.82 -8.95 26.04
CA PRO A 165 32.09 -8.93 27.48
C PRO A 165 31.23 -10.00 28.14
N PRO A 166 31.76 -10.73 29.15
CA PRO A 166 31.01 -11.79 29.80
C PRO A 166 29.69 -11.21 30.33
N TYR A 167 28.57 -11.81 29.92
CA TYR A 167 27.26 -11.43 30.41
C TYR A 167 27.27 -11.46 31.94
N GLN A 168 27.08 -10.29 32.55
CA GLN A 168 26.92 -10.18 34.00
C GLN A 168 25.42 -10.21 34.30
N PRO A 169 24.83 -11.38 34.61
CA PRO A 169 23.44 -11.41 35.07
C PRO A 169 23.33 -10.46 36.25
N GLN A 170 22.30 -9.62 36.25
CA GLN A 170 22.01 -8.68 37.34
C GLN A 170 21.59 -9.45 38.60
N MET A 171 22.52 -10.16 39.22
CA MET A 171 22.31 -10.90 40.44
C MET A 171 23.15 -10.28 41.56
N ASN A 172 22.41 -9.60 42.44
CA ASN A 172 22.60 -9.59 43.89
C ASN A 172 23.75 -8.73 44.43
N SER A 173 23.42 -7.54 44.97
CA SER A 173 23.91 -7.01 46.29
C SER A 173 23.53 -5.55 46.61
N GLN A 174 22.73 -4.88 45.78
CA GLN A 174 21.92 -3.66 46.02
C GLN A 174 20.90 -3.61 44.86
N PRO A 175 19.72 -2.98 44.95
CA PRO A 175 18.95 -2.66 43.75
C PRO A 175 19.73 -1.61 42.94
N ARG A 176 20.74 -2.07 42.18
CA ARG A 176 21.43 -1.27 41.17
C ARG A 176 20.39 -0.89 40.15
N GLY A 177 19.99 0.38 40.17
CA GLY A 177 18.92 0.89 39.33
C GLY A 177 17.82 1.63 40.09
N ILE A 178 17.78 1.59 41.43
CA ILE A 178 17.07 2.61 42.19
C ILE A 178 18.05 3.77 42.35
N PRO A 179 17.85 4.89 41.65
CA PRO A 179 18.69 6.05 41.85
C PRO A 179 18.61 6.45 43.33
N ARG A 180 19.72 6.92 43.90
CA ARG A 180 19.65 7.60 45.21
C ARG A 180 18.60 8.69 45.15
N THR A 181 17.94 9.00 46.26
CA THR A 181 16.85 10.00 46.32
C THR A 181 17.25 11.37 45.77
N ASP A 182 18.54 11.69 45.81
CA ASP A 182 19.16 12.94 45.31
C ASP A 182 19.78 12.81 43.91
N SER A 183 19.59 11.67 43.23
CA SER A 183 20.15 11.48 41.90
C SER A 183 19.48 12.43 40.90
N PRO A 184 20.25 13.09 40.03
CA PRO A 184 19.67 13.93 38.99
C PRO A 184 18.80 13.08 38.07
N THR A 185 17.60 13.56 37.80
CA THR A 185 16.67 12.96 36.84
C THR A 185 16.68 13.76 35.55
N LEU A 186 16.56 13.07 34.41
CA LEU A 186 16.24 13.70 33.14
C LEU A 186 14.76 13.46 32.85
N GLN A 187 14.06 14.51 32.44
CA GLN A 187 12.71 14.43 31.90
C GLN A 187 12.77 14.65 30.40
N PHE A 188 12.29 13.69 29.62
CA PHE A 188 12.21 13.84 28.17
C PHE A 188 10.77 13.74 27.71
N LEU A 189 10.47 14.44 26.62
CA LEU A 189 9.22 14.28 25.89
C LEU A 189 9.45 13.30 24.75
N PHE A 190 8.61 12.27 24.66
CA PHE A 190 8.56 11.37 23.52
C PHE A 190 7.24 11.58 22.79
N PHE A 191 7.30 11.87 21.49
CA PHE A 191 6.12 11.89 20.65
C PHE A 191 6.41 11.31 19.27
N THR A 192 5.38 10.75 18.65
CA THR A 192 5.45 9.97 17.41
C THR A 192 4.09 10.03 16.72
N ASP A 193 4.04 9.84 15.40
CA ASP A 193 2.80 9.65 14.65
C ASP A 193 1.81 10.81 14.84
N MET A 194 2.34 12.05 14.79
CA MET A 194 1.53 13.23 15.03
C MET A 194 0.48 13.45 13.94
N HIS A 195 0.77 12.99 12.70
CA HIS A 195 -0.12 13.08 11.54
C HIS A 195 -0.95 14.36 11.52
N MET A 196 -0.26 15.51 11.51
CA MET A 196 -0.97 16.79 11.55
C MET A 196 -1.61 17.05 10.19
N ASP A 197 -2.94 17.06 10.16
CA ASP A 197 -3.70 17.38 8.97
C ASP A 197 -4.02 18.88 8.92
N VAL A 198 -3.23 19.61 8.13
CA VAL A 198 -3.40 21.05 7.90
C VAL A 198 -4.70 21.39 7.18
N ARG A 199 -5.38 20.39 6.59
CA ARG A 199 -6.67 20.53 5.92
C ARG A 199 -7.85 20.00 6.73
N TYR A 200 -7.61 19.56 7.97
CA TYR A 200 -8.70 19.18 8.87
C TYR A 200 -9.66 20.36 9.05
N MET A 201 -10.95 20.12 8.87
CA MET A 201 -12.01 21.12 8.95
C MET A 201 -13.12 20.65 9.89
N PRO A 202 -13.24 21.22 11.10
CA PRO A 202 -14.37 20.91 11.98
C PRO A 202 -15.71 21.11 11.28
N GLY A 203 -16.62 20.16 11.45
CA GLY A 203 -17.93 20.18 10.80
C GLY A 203 -17.99 19.54 9.41
N SER A 204 -16.87 19.19 8.77
CA SER A 204 -16.90 18.40 7.53
C SER A 204 -17.28 16.94 7.81
N SER A 205 -17.55 16.14 6.76
CA SER A 205 -17.90 14.74 6.97
C SER A 205 -16.70 13.94 7.45
N ALA A 206 -16.91 13.21 8.55
CA ALA A 206 -15.98 12.21 9.06
C ALA A 206 -16.33 10.79 8.57
N THR A 207 -17.34 10.66 7.70
CA THR A 207 -17.82 9.42 7.06
C THR A 207 -17.86 9.57 5.53
N CYS A 208 -16.82 10.19 4.98
CA CYS A 208 -16.70 10.55 3.56
C CYS A 208 -16.57 9.35 2.60
N GLY A 209 -16.33 8.14 3.11
CA GLY A 209 -16.15 6.93 2.30
C GLY A 209 -14.76 6.79 1.66
N GLU A 210 -13.80 7.60 2.09
CA GLU A 210 -12.40 7.55 1.67
C GLU A 210 -11.48 7.11 2.84
N PRO A 211 -10.20 6.79 2.58
CA PRO A 211 -9.30 6.35 3.64
C PRO A 211 -8.98 7.40 4.71
N LEU A 212 -9.14 8.69 4.41
CA LEU A 212 -9.01 9.82 5.32
C LEU A 212 -10.11 10.84 5.04
N CYS A 213 -10.84 11.21 6.09
CA CYS A 213 -11.94 12.17 6.09
C CYS A 213 -11.64 13.36 7.02
N CYS A 214 -12.68 14.12 7.40
CA CYS A 214 -12.59 15.32 8.24
C CYS A 214 -11.87 16.51 7.59
N ARG A 215 -11.82 16.57 6.26
CA ARG A 215 -11.11 17.61 5.51
C ARG A 215 -12.07 18.59 4.84
N ASP A 216 -11.56 19.75 4.48
CA ASP A 216 -12.29 20.83 3.79
C ASP A 216 -12.76 20.50 2.37
N ASN A 217 -12.27 19.41 1.75
CA ASN A 217 -12.81 18.89 0.48
C ASN A 217 -13.76 17.71 0.64
N ASP A 218 -14.08 17.31 1.87
CA ASP A 218 -15.03 16.23 2.08
C ASP A 218 -16.47 16.73 1.91
N PRO A 219 -17.42 15.83 1.59
CA PRO A 219 -18.82 16.20 1.51
C PRO A 219 -19.33 16.83 2.81
N ILE A 220 -20.37 17.66 2.68
CA ILE A 220 -21.11 18.14 3.85
C ILE A 220 -21.82 16.92 4.47
N PRO A 221 -21.69 16.69 5.79
CA PRO A 221 -22.34 15.57 6.45
C PRO A 221 -23.87 15.70 6.35
N GLN A 222 -24.55 14.60 6.05
CA GLN A 222 -26.03 14.58 5.96
C GLN A 222 -26.68 14.64 7.33
N HIS A 223 -26.00 14.11 8.35
CA HIS A 223 -26.45 14.07 9.72
C HIS A 223 -25.43 14.76 10.63
N ALA A 224 -25.88 15.39 11.72
CA ALA A 224 -24.99 16.15 12.59
C ALA A 224 -23.95 15.26 13.29
N GLU A 225 -24.30 14.00 13.55
CA GLU A 225 -23.42 12.95 14.07
C GLU A 225 -22.30 12.55 13.10
N ASP A 226 -22.45 12.84 11.80
CA ASP A 226 -21.42 12.59 10.78
C ASP A 226 -20.36 13.71 10.71
N ALA A 227 -20.57 14.79 11.45
CA ALA A 227 -19.68 15.94 11.45
C ALA A 227 -18.41 15.71 12.26
N ALA A 228 -17.28 16.16 11.72
CA ALA A 228 -15.97 16.13 12.35
C ALA A 228 -15.93 17.04 13.60
N GLY A 229 -15.36 16.54 14.69
CA GLY A 229 -15.18 17.29 15.92
C GLY A 229 -14.21 18.47 15.81
N LYS A 230 -14.23 19.37 16.78
CA LYS A 230 -13.29 20.52 16.80
C LYS A 230 -11.84 20.11 17.08
N TRP A 231 -11.64 19.08 17.90
CA TRP A 231 -10.32 18.68 18.42
C TRP A 231 -9.84 17.34 17.85
N GLY A 232 -10.49 16.87 16.79
CA GLY A 232 -10.30 15.53 16.25
C GLY A 232 -11.60 14.75 16.23
N ASP A 233 -11.53 13.57 15.64
CA ASP A 233 -12.64 12.66 15.47
C ASP A 233 -12.16 11.21 15.67
N TYR A 234 -13.04 10.31 16.12
CA TYR A 234 -12.70 8.90 16.39
C TYR A 234 -12.78 8.01 15.15
N ARG A 235 -13.17 8.55 13.99
CA ARG A 235 -13.25 7.83 12.70
C ARG A 235 -11.92 7.93 11.95
N ASN A 236 -11.95 7.72 10.63
CA ASN A 236 -10.78 7.78 9.75
C ASN A 236 -10.35 9.23 9.52
N CYS A 237 -9.83 9.88 10.56
CA CYS A 237 -9.39 11.27 10.52
C CYS A 237 -8.06 11.40 11.26
N ASP A 238 -7.24 12.35 10.79
CA ASP A 238 -5.96 12.69 11.39
C ASP A 238 -6.08 13.90 12.33
N MET A 239 -4.98 14.26 12.99
CA MET A 239 -5.02 15.28 14.04
C MET A 239 -5.15 16.68 13.47
N PRO A 240 -6.10 17.51 13.93
CA PRO A 240 -6.14 18.90 13.53
C PRO A 240 -5.03 19.69 14.23
N ARG A 241 -4.58 20.74 13.54
CA ARG A 241 -3.52 21.64 14.00
C ARG A 241 -3.74 22.16 15.43
N ASN A 242 -4.97 22.54 15.78
CA ASN A 242 -5.29 23.06 17.11
C ASN A 242 -5.05 22.03 18.23
N THR A 243 -5.27 20.74 17.98
CA THR A 243 -5.00 19.69 18.99
C THR A 243 -3.50 19.54 19.22
N VAL A 244 -2.71 19.53 18.15
CA VAL A 244 -1.24 19.51 18.22
C VAL A 244 -0.70 20.73 18.97
N GLU A 245 -1.14 21.93 18.58
CA GLU A 245 -0.72 23.18 19.23
C GLU A 245 -1.16 23.23 20.71
N SER A 246 -2.36 22.75 21.03
CA SER A 246 -2.83 22.66 22.41
C SER A 246 -1.96 21.72 23.24
N MET A 247 -1.63 20.53 22.72
CA MET A 247 -0.76 19.58 23.40
C MET A 247 0.62 20.20 23.66
N MET A 248 1.25 20.77 22.62
CA MET A 248 2.58 21.37 22.73
C MET A 248 2.58 22.58 23.68
N SER A 249 1.53 23.41 23.64
CA SER A 249 1.36 24.51 24.58
C SER A 249 1.23 24.03 26.03
N GLN A 250 0.52 22.93 26.28
CA GLN A 250 0.39 22.36 27.63
C GLN A 250 1.72 21.83 28.14
N VAL A 251 2.48 21.11 27.32
CA VAL A 251 3.80 20.62 27.71
C VAL A 251 4.75 21.78 27.98
N SER A 252 4.82 22.77 27.08
CA SER A 252 5.71 23.92 27.23
C SER A 252 5.43 24.78 28.46
N GLN A 253 4.17 24.83 28.93
CA GLN A 253 3.79 25.66 30.09
C GLN A 253 3.94 24.93 31.43
N ASN A 254 3.80 23.61 31.45
CA ASN A 254 3.70 22.84 32.69
C ASN A 254 4.90 21.93 32.96
N GLU A 255 5.71 21.62 31.95
CA GLU A 255 6.78 20.64 32.06
C GLU A 255 8.15 21.26 31.76
N LYS A 256 9.19 20.81 32.47
CA LYS A 256 10.58 21.16 32.17
C LYS A 256 11.24 19.98 31.47
N ILE A 257 11.25 20.03 30.15
CA ILE A 257 11.80 18.97 29.30
C ILE A 257 13.29 19.24 29.02
N ASP A 258 14.15 18.25 29.28
CA ASP A 258 15.59 18.32 29.03
C ASP A 258 15.93 18.02 27.56
N PHE A 259 15.20 17.09 26.93
CA PHE A 259 15.32 16.79 25.50
C PHE A 259 14.04 16.14 24.96
N ILE A 260 13.93 16.12 23.63
CA ILE A 260 12.78 15.57 22.91
C ILE A 260 13.26 14.39 22.05
N ILE A 261 12.47 13.31 22.05
CA ILE A 261 12.57 12.24 21.07
C ILE A 261 11.35 12.35 20.17
N PHE A 262 11.59 12.61 18.88
CA PHE A 262 10.55 12.66 17.85
C PHE A 262 10.88 11.66 16.75
N THR A 263 10.03 10.64 16.59
CA THR A 263 10.26 9.49 15.70
C THR A 263 9.57 9.57 14.35
N GLY A 264 9.03 10.73 13.96
CA GLY A 264 8.49 10.96 12.61
C GLY A 264 6.99 10.72 12.49
N ASP A 265 6.56 10.33 11.29
CA ASP A 265 5.15 10.24 10.87
C ASP A 265 4.37 11.55 11.09
N ILE A 266 4.92 12.58 10.44
CA ILE A 266 4.45 13.97 10.49
C ILE A 266 3.22 14.21 9.59
N PRO A 267 3.23 13.82 8.31
CA PRO A 267 2.14 14.12 7.39
C PRO A 267 0.90 13.28 7.67
N ALA A 268 -0.27 13.83 7.39
CA ALA A 268 -1.53 13.08 7.40
C ALA A 268 -1.56 11.95 6.34
N HIS A 269 -2.52 11.04 6.46
CA HIS A 269 -2.75 9.85 5.65
C HIS A 269 -3.45 10.11 4.30
N ASN A 270 -3.40 11.35 3.77
CA ASN A 270 -3.90 11.67 2.42
C ASN A 270 -2.92 11.25 1.31
N VAL A 271 -2.34 10.06 1.44
CA VAL A 271 -1.19 9.56 0.65
C VAL A 271 -1.40 9.51 -0.86
N TRP A 272 -2.65 9.59 -1.32
CA TRP A 272 -2.98 9.63 -2.74
C TRP A 272 -2.85 11.03 -3.35
N ASN A 273 -2.54 12.04 -2.55
CA ASN A 273 -2.48 13.44 -2.99
C ASN A 273 -1.47 14.20 -2.13
N GLN A 274 -0.18 13.96 -2.34
CA GLN A 274 0.92 14.55 -1.56
C GLN A 274 2.13 14.86 -2.44
N THR A 275 2.37 16.13 -2.73
CA THR A 275 3.58 16.54 -3.43
C THR A 275 4.79 16.62 -2.51
N SER A 276 6.01 16.54 -3.05
CA SER A 276 7.23 16.77 -2.26
C SER A 276 7.22 18.12 -1.52
N ASP A 277 6.69 19.16 -2.16
CA ASP A 277 6.53 20.49 -1.55
C ASP A 277 5.56 20.45 -0.36
N ASP A 278 4.45 19.72 -0.46
CA ASP A 278 3.54 19.53 0.66
C ASP A 278 4.22 18.81 1.84
N GLN A 279 5.15 17.89 1.58
CA GLN A 279 5.84 17.17 2.64
C GLN A 279 6.90 18.07 3.32
N ILE A 280 7.60 18.89 2.53
CA ILE A 280 8.56 19.88 3.04
C ILE A 280 7.85 20.94 3.87
N ASP A 281 6.73 21.50 3.40
CA ASP A 281 5.94 22.47 4.16
C ASP A 281 5.49 21.90 5.51
N LYS A 282 5.01 20.65 5.54
CA LYS A 282 4.63 19.99 6.79
C LYS A 282 5.82 19.82 7.73
N LEU A 283 6.99 19.41 7.22
CA LEU A 283 8.19 19.29 8.04
C LEU A 283 8.61 20.64 8.62
N GLN A 284 8.63 21.70 7.79
CA GLN A 284 9.04 23.04 8.20
C GLN A 284 8.14 23.61 9.30
N ARG A 285 6.82 23.37 9.24
CA ARG A 285 5.87 23.77 10.29
C ARG A 285 6.16 23.17 11.67
N TRP A 286 6.94 22.10 11.75
CA TRP A 286 7.37 21.49 13.01
C TRP A 286 8.74 21.98 13.48
N THR A 287 9.56 22.52 12.59
CA THR A 287 10.95 22.91 12.88
C THR A 287 11.16 24.42 13.01
N ASP A 288 10.26 25.23 12.44
CA ASP A 288 10.35 26.69 12.36
C ASP A 288 9.38 27.38 13.34
#